data_AF-A0A7K1ZDF2-F1
#
_entry.id   AF-A0A7K1ZDF2-F1
#
_cell.length_a   1.000
_cell.length_b   1.000
_cell.length_c   1.000
_cell.angle_alpha   90.00
_cell.angle_beta   90.00
_cell.angle_gamma   90.00
#
_symmetry.space_group_name_H-M   'P 1'
#
loop_
_entity.id
_entity.type
_entity.pdbx_description
1 polymer ?
#
loop_
_entity_poly.entity_id
_entity_poly.type
_entity_poly.pdbx_seq_one_letter_code
_entity_poly.pdbx_strand_id
1 'polypeptide(L)'
;MGVRFVARMVDSMSNPPQPQLASKQTWITSEADWIEYFGLVISAHHGHTVEPLGLLSFETGFRSACEAVGWKVDPQGSATQRFVDLTVHTANGSSRKLSLKSTAALNLSKTSVHISKLTEAAWIQDVRSARDRRTETLRLFDEYRNAVDSIVMLRAFRSGPSSIPACYQLLEIPSAIFTSLANAKVSAFKADGPTIDCAYGGHAVAARVSLDRSDAKITVKQILLAACDVHAEWELT
;
A
#
# COMPACT_ATOMS: atom_id res chain seq x y z
N MET A 1 -6.74 9.67 -35.92
CA MET A 1 -6.77 9.25 -34.49
C MET A 1 -5.37 9.07 -33.91
N GLY A 2 -4.47 8.30 -34.53
CA GLY A 2 -3.11 8.06 -34.01
C GLY A 2 -2.30 9.32 -33.68
N VAL A 3 -2.32 10.35 -34.55
CA VAL A 3 -1.60 11.62 -34.30
C VAL A 3 -2.09 12.33 -33.03
N ARG A 4 -3.40 12.31 -32.73
CA ARG A 4 -3.96 12.91 -31.51
C ARG A 4 -3.61 12.11 -30.25
N PHE A 5 -3.52 10.78 -30.38
CA PHE A 5 -3.09 9.93 -29.27
C PHE A 5 -1.61 10.19 -28.93
N VAL A 6 -0.74 10.19 -29.94
CA VAL A 6 0.70 10.47 -29.76
C VAL A 6 0.91 11.89 -29.22
N ALA A 7 0.18 12.89 -29.72
CA ALA A 7 0.29 14.25 -29.20
C ALA A 7 -0.02 14.34 -27.70
N ARG A 8 -1.12 13.72 -27.23
CA ARG A 8 -1.44 13.71 -25.78
C ARG A 8 -0.38 13.01 -24.94
N MET A 9 0.18 11.92 -25.44
CA MET A 9 1.27 11.22 -24.75
C MET A 9 2.51 12.11 -24.65
N VAL A 10 2.90 12.77 -25.75
CA VAL A 10 4.03 13.71 -25.76
C VAL A 10 3.76 14.88 -24.82
N ASP A 11 2.58 15.48 -24.86
CA ASP A 11 2.20 16.60 -24.00
C ASP A 11 2.29 16.22 -22.51
N SER A 12 1.74 15.05 -22.14
CA SER A 12 1.80 14.55 -20.75
C SER A 12 3.24 14.33 -20.31
N MET A 13 4.05 13.66 -21.12
CA MET A 13 5.45 13.37 -20.77
C MET A 13 6.36 14.60 -20.81
N SER A 14 5.97 15.67 -21.51
CA SER A 14 6.75 16.91 -21.61
C SER A 14 6.72 17.73 -20.32
N ASN A 15 5.69 17.55 -19.50
CA ASN A 15 5.53 18.22 -18.20
C ASN A 15 5.15 17.19 -17.13
N PRO A 16 6.05 16.27 -16.75
CA PRO A 16 5.75 15.30 -15.73
C PRO A 16 5.49 15.98 -14.38
N PRO A 17 4.60 15.41 -13.55
CA PRO A 17 4.25 16.00 -12.28
C PRO A 17 5.50 16.09 -11.39
N GLN A 18 5.71 17.26 -10.80
CA GLN A 18 6.87 17.48 -9.93
C GLN A 18 6.60 16.81 -8.57
N PRO A 19 7.52 15.96 -8.09
CA PRO A 19 7.34 15.26 -6.83
C PRO A 19 7.50 16.24 -5.66
N GLN A 20 6.52 16.26 -4.77
CA GLN A 20 6.66 16.81 -3.42
C GLN A 20 7.14 15.69 -2.51
N LEU A 21 8.40 15.76 -2.10
CA LEU A 21 8.99 14.79 -1.19
C LEU A 21 8.59 15.08 0.25
N ALA A 22 8.38 14.03 1.04
CA ALA A 22 8.24 14.20 2.48
C ALA A 22 9.55 14.72 3.11
N SER A 23 9.44 15.39 4.25
CA SER A 23 10.59 15.96 4.97
C SER A 23 11.59 14.91 5.49
N LYS A 24 11.13 13.66 5.66
CA LYS A 24 11.95 12.54 6.10
C LYS A 24 12.50 11.79 4.89
N GLN A 25 13.82 11.61 4.84
CA GLN A 25 14.45 10.75 3.86
C GLN A 25 14.11 9.28 4.14
N THR A 26 13.72 8.56 3.11
CA THR A 26 13.35 7.15 3.08
C THR A 26 14.26 6.43 2.10
N TRP A 27 14.21 5.10 2.06
CA TRP A 27 15.01 4.31 1.11
C TRP A 27 14.62 4.54 -0.36
N ILE A 28 13.39 5.01 -0.62
CA ILE A 28 12.97 5.42 -1.97
C ILE A 28 13.41 6.86 -2.24
N THR A 29 13.15 7.79 -1.31
CA THR A 29 13.49 9.21 -1.52
C THR A 29 14.99 9.51 -1.47
N SER A 30 15.82 8.53 -1.07
CA SER A 30 17.26 8.59 -1.26
C SER A 30 17.70 8.37 -2.72
N GLU A 31 16.85 7.80 -3.57
CA GLU A 31 17.10 7.63 -5.01
C GLU A 31 16.21 8.58 -5.81
N ALA A 32 16.72 9.78 -6.12
CA ALA A 32 15.97 10.80 -6.85
C ALA A 32 15.46 10.29 -8.21
N ASP A 33 16.29 9.52 -8.93
CA ASP A 33 15.97 8.95 -10.23
C ASP A 33 14.76 7.99 -10.17
N TRP A 34 14.58 7.29 -9.04
CA TRP A 34 13.42 6.41 -8.85
C TRP A 34 12.13 7.24 -8.78
N ILE A 35 12.16 8.34 -8.02
CA ILE A 35 11.01 9.24 -7.84
C ILE A 35 10.63 9.89 -9.18
N GLU A 36 11.63 10.36 -9.94
CA GLU A 36 11.43 10.95 -11.25
C GLU A 36 10.84 9.93 -12.23
N TYR A 37 11.42 8.73 -12.29
CA TYR A 37 10.94 7.66 -13.17
C TYR A 37 9.49 7.29 -12.85
N PHE A 38 9.15 7.13 -11.58
CA PHE A 38 7.78 6.79 -11.19
C PHE A 38 6.79 7.93 -11.50
N GLY A 39 7.22 9.20 -11.37
CA GLY A 39 6.45 10.36 -11.83
C GLY A 39 6.18 10.33 -13.34
N LEU A 40 7.16 9.92 -14.14
CA LEU A 40 7.00 9.70 -15.59
C LEU A 40 6.02 8.56 -15.89
N VAL A 41 6.02 7.48 -15.10
CA VAL A 41 5.02 6.40 -15.22
C VAL A 41 3.60 6.93 -14.99
N ILE A 42 3.40 7.74 -13.94
CA ILE A 42 2.11 8.38 -13.65
C ILE A 42 1.68 9.27 -14.82
N SER A 43 2.60 10.08 -15.34
CA SER A 43 2.34 10.94 -16.49
C SER A 43 1.97 10.14 -17.73
N ALA A 44 2.78 9.14 -18.11
CA ALA A 44 2.51 8.31 -19.28
C ALA A 44 1.14 7.60 -19.18
N HIS A 45 0.75 7.14 -17.99
CA HIS A 45 -0.58 6.55 -17.75
C HIS A 45 -1.70 7.56 -18.05
N HIS A 46 -1.57 8.80 -17.58
CA HIS A 46 -2.59 9.83 -17.78
C HIS A 46 -2.58 10.52 -19.14
N GLY A 47 -1.51 10.36 -19.93
CA GLY A 47 -1.51 10.70 -21.35
C GLY A 47 -2.52 9.87 -22.16
N HIS A 48 -2.94 8.71 -21.64
CA HIS A 48 -3.88 7.80 -22.31
C HIS A 48 -5.25 7.68 -21.64
N THR A 49 -5.33 7.72 -20.29
CA THR A 49 -6.56 7.43 -19.56
C THR A 49 -6.82 8.38 -18.39
N VAL A 50 -8.11 8.55 -18.06
CA VAL A 50 -8.54 9.27 -16.84
C VAL A 50 -8.62 8.37 -15.62
N GLU A 51 -8.59 7.04 -15.82
CA GLU A 51 -8.68 6.07 -14.73
C GLU A 51 -7.46 6.17 -13.81
N PRO A 52 -7.63 6.03 -12.49
CA PRO A 52 -6.51 5.98 -11.57
C PRO A 52 -5.64 4.74 -11.84
N LEU A 53 -4.37 4.85 -11.47
CA LEU A 53 -3.39 3.79 -11.63
C LEU A 53 -3.74 2.60 -10.71
N GLY A 54 -4.38 1.59 -11.30
CA GLY A 54 -4.84 0.38 -10.61
C GLY A 54 -3.68 -0.50 -10.14
N LEU A 55 -3.97 -1.52 -9.32
CA LEU A 55 -2.94 -2.34 -8.65
C LEU A 55 -1.93 -2.96 -9.62
N LEU A 56 -2.38 -3.58 -10.71
CA LEU A 56 -1.48 -4.20 -11.69
C LEU A 56 -0.55 -3.18 -12.39
N SER A 57 -1.11 -2.03 -12.78
CA SER A 57 -0.31 -0.93 -13.34
C SER A 57 0.68 -0.40 -12.31
N PHE A 58 0.28 -0.35 -11.03
CA PHE A 58 1.12 0.13 -9.94
C PHE A 58 2.31 -0.81 -9.72
N GLU A 59 2.05 -2.11 -9.59
CA GLU A 59 3.09 -3.12 -9.44
C GLU A 59 4.08 -3.11 -10.61
N THR A 60 3.56 -2.97 -11.83
CA THR A 60 4.39 -2.88 -13.03
C THR A 60 5.24 -1.62 -13.02
N GLY A 61 4.62 -0.45 -12.78
CA GLY A 61 5.31 0.83 -12.70
C GLY A 61 6.37 0.88 -11.61
N PHE A 62 6.06 0.34 -10.43
CA PHE A 62 6.96 0.28 -9.28
C PHE A 62 8.17 -0.59 -9.60
N ARG A 63 7.97 -1.77 -10.21
CA ARG A 63 9.05 -2.64 -10.67
C ARG A 63 9.93 -1.93 -11.70
N SER A 64 9.33 -1.32 -12.73
CA SER A 64 10.09 -0.61 -13.76
C SER A 64 10.93 0.53 -13.18
N ALA A 65 10.40 1.27 -12.19
CA ALA A 65 11.16 2.30 -11.49
C ALA A 65 12.35 1.73 -10.69
N CYS A 66 12.16 0.60 -10.01
CA CYS A 66 13.25 -0.11 -9.33
C CYS A 66 14.34 -0.56 -10.32
N GLU A 67 13.95 -1.20 -11.42
CA GLU A 67 14.88 -1.69 -12.44
C GLU A 67 15.62 -0.55 -13.14
N ALA A 68 14.97 0.59 -13.36
CA ALA A 68 15.57 1.78 -13.96
C ALA A 68 16.73 2.36 -13.14
N VAL A 69 16.68 2.23 -11.80
CA VAL A 69 17.78 2.64 -10.90
C VAL A 69 18.73 1.47 -10.55
N GLY A 70 18.65 0.37 -11.31
CA GLY A 70 19.53 -0.78 -11.15
C GLY A 70 19.23 -1.66 -9.94
N TRP A 71 18.08 -1.49 -9.28
CA TRP A 71 17.64 -2.40 -8.23
C TRP A 71 17.10 -3.69 -8.82
N LYS A 72 17.37 -4.81 -8.15
CA LYS A 72 16.82 -6.11 -8.54
C LYS A 72 15.46 -6.31 -7.90
N VAL A 73 14.48 -6.76 -8.67
CA VAL A 73 13.15 -7.11 -8.17
C VAL A 73 12.88 -8.58 -8.41
N ASP A 74 12.71 -9.34 -7.34
CA ASP A 74 12.24 -10.72 -7.42
C ASP A 74 10.71 -10.74 -7.30
N PRO A 75 9.97 -11.23 -8.32
CA PRO A 75 8.51 -11.37 -8.24
C PRO A 75 8.13 -12.48 -7.25
N GLN A 76 6.86 -12.54 -6.86
CA GLN A 76 6.34 -13.65 -6.06
C GLN A 76 6.58 -14.98 -6.79
N GLY A 77 7.46 -15.82 -6.24
CA GLY A 77 7.96 -17.01 -6.94
C GLY A 77 7.33 -18.35 -6.51
N SER A 78 6.60 -18.40 -5.38
CA SER A 78 6.00 -19.66 -4.89
C SER A 78 4.94 -19.48 -3.80
N ALA A 79 4.16 -20.54 -3.54
CA ALA A 79 3.14 -20.59 -2.48
C ALA A 79 3.69 -20.38 -1.05
N THR A 80 5.01 -20.52 -0.83
CA THR A 80 5.65 -20.26 0.47
C THR A 80 5.94 -18.78 0.71
N GLN A 81 5.83 -17.93 -0.32
CA GLN A 81 5.93 -16.46 -0.22
C GLN A 81 4.53 -15.82 -0.16
N ARG A 82 3.66 -16.41 0.68
CA ARG A 82 2.33 -15.84 0.98
C ARG A 82 2.52 -14.40 1.48
N PHE A 83 1.62 -13.50 1.07
CA PHE A 83 1.56 -12.07 1.42
C PHE A 83 2.56 -11.12 0.76
N VAL A 84 3.67 -11.62 0.21
CA VAL A 84 4.69 -10.80 -0.45
C VAL A 84 4.36 -10.69 -1.93
N ASP A 85 4.21 -9.47 -2.41
CA ASP A 85 3.93 -9.19 -3.83
C ASP A 85 5.25 -9.08 -4.61
N LEU A 86 6.29 -8.48 -4.00
CA LEU A 86 7.65 -8.47 -4.56
C LEU A 86 8.73 -8.30 -3.49
N THR A 87 9.97 -8.68 -3.83
CA THR A 87 11.16 -8.39 -3.02
C THR A 87 12.09 -7.45 -3.79
N VAL A 88 12.45 -6.32 -3.21
CA VAL A 88 13.41 -5.35 -3.79
C VAL A 88 14.76 -5.50 -3.14
N HIS A 89 15.81 -5.61 -3.94
CA HIS A 89 17.21 -5.54 -3.52
C HIS A 89 17.82 -4.24 -4.01
N THR A 90 18.15 -3.35 -3.09
CA THR A 90 18.70 -2.02 -3.38
C THR A 90 20.21 -2.08 -3.60
N ALA A 91 20.79 -1.07 -4.26
CA ALA A 91 22.21 -1.02 -4.58
C ALA A 91 23.13 -1.09 -3.34
N ASN A 92 22.67 -0.63 -2.18
CA ASN A 92 23.39 -0.70 -0.91
C ASN A 92 23.34 -2.09 -0.23
N GLY A 93 22.78 -3.12 -0.90
CA GLY A 93 22.68 -4.48 -0.40
C GLY A 93 21.52 -4.76 0.54
N SER A 94 20.62 -3.80 0.77
CA SER A 94 19.40 -4.03 1.55
C SER A 94 18.37 -4.79 0.73
N SER A 95 17.61 -5.68 1.38
CA SER A 95 16.48 -6.40 0.79
C SER A 95 15.20 -6.02 1.52
N ARG A 96 14.09 -5.83 0.78
CA ARG A 96 12.77 -5.51 1.33
C ARG A 96 11.68 -6.37 0.70
N LYS A 97 10.92 -7.09 1.52
CA LYS A 97 9.76 -7.89 1.14
C LYS A 97 8.50 -7.06 1.30
N LEU A 98 7.88 -6.70 0.18
CA LEU A 98 6.80 -5.73 0.15
C LEU A 98 5.46 -6.37 -0.20
N SER A 99 4.41 -5.89 0.44
CA SER A 99 3.06 -6.01 -0.11
C SER A 99 2.67 -4.70 -0.78
N LEU A 100 2.09 -4.76 -1.97
CA LEU A 100 1.64 -3.60 -2.75
C LEU A 100 0.14 -3.46 -2.68
N LYS A 101 -0.32 -2.22 -2.51
CA LYS A 101 -1.74 -1.86 -2.51
C LYS A 101 -1.94 -0.58 -3.31
N SER A 102 -3.11 -0.44 -3.93
CA SER A 102 -3.52 0.86 -4.47
C SER A 102 -4.96 1.18 -4.08
N THR A 103 -5.30 2.46 -4.03
CA THR A 103 -6.66 2.92 -3.76
C THR A 103 -6.95 4.26 -4.42
N ALA A 104 -8.19 4.41 -4.89
CA ALA A 104 -8.71 5.62 -5.51
C ALA A 104 -10.16 5.89 -5.04
N ALA A 105 -10.46 5.61 -3.77
CA ALA A 105 -11.77 5.95 -3.21
C ALA A 105 -12.02 7.47 -3.32
N LEU A 106 -13.27 7.90 -3.51
CA LEU A 106 -13.56 9.34 -3.72
C LEU A 106 -13.23 10.20 -2.48
N ASN A 107 -13.41 9.64 -1.29
CA ASN A 107 -13.26 10.37 -0.03
C ASN A 107 -12.03 9.90 0.74
N LEU A 108 -10.87 9.87 0.09
CA LEU A 108 -9.61 9.56 0.75
C LEU A 108 -9.26 10.63 1.79
N SER A 109 -9.00 10.18 3.02
CA SER A 109 -8.58 11.06 4.12
C SER A 109 -7.13 11.52 3.94
N LYS A 110 -6.82 12.79 4.15
CA LYS A 110 -5.42 13.25 4.17
C LYS A 110 -4.63 12.81 5.40
N THR A 111 -5.30 12.32 6.46
CA THR A 111 -4.66 12.00 7.74
C THR A 111 -4.71 10.51 8.08
N SER A 112 -5.42 9.71 7.29
CA SER A 112 -5.55 8.28 7.54
C SER A 112 -5.70 7.44 6.27
N VAL A 113 -5.32 6.18 6.40
CA VAL A 113 -5.31 5.19 5.32
C VAL A 113 -6.24 4.02 5.67
N HIS A 114 -6.86 3.43 4.65
CA HIS A 114 -7.69 2.24 4.77
C HIS A 114 -7.25 1.19 3.75
N ILE A 115 -7.03 -0.03 4.24
CA ILE A 115 -6.81 -1.23 3.43
C ILE A 115 -8.11 -2.05 3.48
N SER A 116 -8.84 -2.07 2.37
CA SER A 116 -10.10 -2.82 2.25
C SER A 116 -9.90 -4.34 2.20
N LYS A 117 -8.69 -4.80 1.87
CA LYS A 117 -8.29 -6.20 1.88
C LYS A 117 -6.78 -6.33 2.07
N LEU A 118 -6.38 -6.70 3.28
CA LEU A 118 -4.99 -7.00 3.60
C LEU A 118 -4.63 -8.40 3.09
N THR A 119 -5.40 -9.39 3.54
CA THR A 119 -5.26 -10.81 3.18
C THR A 119 -6.58 -11.54 3.37
N GLU A 120 -6.72 -12.65 2.65
CA GLU A 120 -7.75 -13.65 2.90
C GLU A 120 -7.60 -14.29 4.27
N ALA A 121 -8.74 -14.61 4.88
CA ALA A 121 -8.86 -15.28 6.17
C ALA A 121 -10.13 -16.14 6.19
N ALA A 122 -10.18 -17.17 5.34
CA ALA A 122 -11.32 -18.09 5.20
C ALA A 122 -11.84 -18.62 6.54
N TRP A 123 -10.94 -18.90 7.49
CA TRP A 123 -11.26 -19.37 8.84
C TRP A 123 -12.23 -18.44 9.61
N ILE A 124 -12.33 -17.15 9.26
CA ILE A 124 -13.28 -16.22 9.90
C ILE A 124 -14.72 -16.73 9.78
N GLN A 125 -15.06 -17.41 8.69
CA GLN A 125 -16.41 -17.93 8.46
C GLN A 125 -16.71 -19.16 9.32
N ASP A 126 -15.72 -19.90 9.78
CA ASP A 126 -15.88 -21.17 10.50
C ASP A 126 -15.71 -21.01 12.01
N VAL A 127 -14.87 -20.07 12.43
CA VAL A 127 -14.62 -19.81 13.84
C VAL A 127 -15.86 -19.22 14.53
N ARG A 128 -16.17 -19.73 15.74
CA ARG A 128 -17.35 -19.30 16.53
C ARG A 128 -17.00 -18.70 17.88
N SER A 129 -15.90 -19.13 18.51
CA SER A 129 -15.51 -18.64 19.84
C SER A 129 -14.54 -17.46 19.76
N ALA A 130 -14.62 -16.55 20.74
CA ALA A 130 -13.66 -15.44 20.85
C ALA A 130 -12.21 -15.92 21.02
N ARG A 131 -12.00 -17.08 21.66
CA ARG A 131 -10.68 -17.68 21.88
C ARG A 131 -10.06 -18.13 20.56
N ASP A 132 -10.86 -18.77 19.72
CA ASP A 132 -10.41 -19.27 18.42
C ASP A 132 -10.17 -18.09 17.46
N ARG A 133 -11.05 -17.07 17.47
CA ARG A 133 -10.83 -15.85 16.66
C ARG A 133 -9.51 -15.19 17.01
N ARG A 134 -9.21 -15.09 18.31
CA ARG A 134 -7.92 -14.58 18.77
C ARG A 134 -6.78 -15.45 18.26
N THR A 135 -6.85 -16.77 18.46
CA THR A 135 -5.78 -17.70 18.09
C THR A 135 -5.44 -17.60 16.60
N GLU A 136 -6.45 -17.67 15.73
CA GLU A 136 -6.23 -17.56 14.28
C GLU A 136 -5.77 -16.17 13.84
N THR A 137 -6.27 -15.10 14.48
CA THR A 137 -5.77 -13.74 14.21
C THR A 137 -4.29 -13.62 14.55
N LEU A 138 -3.88 -14.10 15.73
CA LEU A 138 -2.48 -14.01 16.15
C LEU A 138 -1.57 -14.84 15.26
N ARG A 139 -1.99 -16.06 14.92
CA ARG A 139 -1.25 -16.91 13.98
C ARG A 139 -1.07 -16.22 12.63
N LEU A 140 -2.14 -15.67 12.06
CA LEU A 140 -2.11 -14.99 10.78
C LEU A 140 -1.17 -13.78 10.78
N PHE A 141 -1.24 -12.93 11.81
CA PHE A 141 -0.40 -11.74 11.88
C PHE A 141 1.04 -12.02 12.29
N ASP A 142 1.31 -13.15 12.95
CA ASP A 142 2.68 -13.61 13.14
C ASP A 142 3.29 -14.07 11.81
N GLU A 143 2.58 -14.93 11.06
CA GLU A 143 2.98 -15.33 9.70
C GLU A 143 3.18 -14.10 8.78
N TYR A 144 2.24 -13.15 8.81
CA TYR A 144 2.30 -11.95 7.97
C TYR A 144 3.54 -11.10 8.27
N ARG A 145 3.80 -10.78 9.55
CA ARG A 145 4.95 -9.93 9.94
C ARG A 145 6.29 -10.62 9.74
N ASN A 146 6.34 -11.95 9.77
CA ASN A 146 7.57 -12.70 9.47
C ASN A 146 7.85 -12.76 7.95
N ALA A 147 6.82 -12.60 7.12
CA ALA A 147 6.93 -12.64 5.67
C ALA A 147 7.13 -11.25 5.03
N VAL A 148 6.44 -10.23 5.54
CA VAL A 148 6.34 -8.90 4.93
C VAL A 148 7.00 -7.85 5.82
N ASP A 149 7.93 -7.07 5.27
CA ASP A 149 8.58 -5.97 5.98
C ASP A 149 7.64 -4.77 6.07
N SER A 150 7.00 -4.43 4.95
CA SER A 150 6.08 -3.29 4.87
C SER A 150 5.08 -3.40 3.72
N ILE A 151 4.04 -2.58 3.82
CA ILE A 151 3.01 -2.42 2.78
C ILE A 151 3.25 -1.09 2.10
N VAL A 152 3.59 -1.12 0.82
CA VAL A 152 3.69 0.10 0.01
C VAL A 152 2.35 0.34 -0.67
N MET A 153 1.78 1.52 -0.45
CA MET A 153 0.47 1.89 -0.97
C MET A 153 0.55 3.13 -1.86
N LEU A 154 -0.03 3.02 -3.05
CA LEU A 154 -0.31 4.16 -3.93
C LEU A 154 -1.75 4.64 -3.75
N ARG A 155 -1.92 5.94 -3.47
CA ARG A 155 -3.23 6.56 -3.24
C ARG A 155 -3.49 7.61 -4.30
N ALA A 156 -4.62 7.51 -5.00
CA ALA A 156 -5.03 8.47 -6.02
C ALA A 156 -6.19 9.33 -5.51
N PHE A 157 -5.92 10.62 -5.24
CA PHE A 157 -6.93 11.59 -4.82
C PHE A 157 -7.65 12.16 -6.03
N ARG A 158 -8.96 11.94 -6.12
CA ARG A 158 -9.78 12.38 -7.27
C ARG A 158 -11.09 13.01 -6.82
N SER A 159 -11.59 13.95 -7.63
CA SER A 159 -12.84 14.66 -7.40
C SER A 159 -14.10 13.89 -7.81
N GLY A 160 -13.96 12.85 -8.65
CA GLY A 160 -15.07 12.07 -9.19
C GLY A 160 -14.61 10.76 -9.83
N PRO A 161 -15.54 9.84 -10.16
CA PRO A 161 -15.19 8.54 -10.73
C PRO A 161 -14.48 8.62 -12.08
N SER A 162 -14.75 9.67 -12.86
CA SER A 162 -14.23 9.86 -14.23
C SER A 162 -13.30 11.08 -14.33
N SER A 163 -12.73 11.55 -13.22
CA SER A 163 -11.70 12.58 -13.23
C SER A 163 -10.31 11.97 -13.09
N ILE A 164 -9.36 12.57 -13.81
CA ILE A 164 -7.93 12.33 -13.57
C ILE A 164 -7.68 12.68 -12.09
N PRO A 165 -6.98 11.80 -11.34
CA PRO A 165 -6.56 12.13 -9.99
C PRO A 165 -5.76 13.43 -9.95
N ALA A 166 -6.10 14.32 -9.03
CA ALA A 166 -5.37 15.57 -8.82
C ALA A 166 -4.03 15.33 -8.12
N CYS A 167 -3.89 14.23 -7.39
CA CYS A 167 -2.66 13.88 -6.70
C CYS A 167 -2.53 12.36 -6.53
N TYR A 168 -1.30 11.86 -6.71
CA TYR A 168 -0.89 10.54 -6.22
C TYR A 168 0.00 10.67 -5.00
N GLN A 169 -0.25 9.88 -3.95
CA GLN A 169 0.61 9.77 -2.78
C GLN A 169 1.12 8.33 -2.66
N LEU A 170 2.45 8.16 -2.61
CA LEU A 170 3.11 6.90 -2.30
C LEU A 170 3.54 6.90 -0.83
N LEU A 171 3.11 5.88 -0.10
CA LEU A 171 3.46 5.72 1.32
C LEU A 171 3.80 4.27 1.64
N GLU A 172 4.46 4.08 2.77
CA GLU A 172 4.84 2.79 3.33
C GLU A 172 4.30 2.64 4.76
N ILE A 173 3.58 1.55 4.98
CA ILE A 173 3.03 1.15 6.27
C ILE A 173 3.90 0.01 6.79
N PRO A 174 4.62 0.18 7.91
CA PRO A 174 5.46 -0.87 8.45
C PRO A 174 4.60 -2.04 8.94
N SER A 175 4.96 -3.29 8.63
CA SER A 175 4.19 -4.47 9.13
C SER A 175 4.24 -4.55 10.66
N ALA A 176 5.29 -3.99 11.27
CA ALA A 176 5.44 -3.83 12.71
C ALA A 176 4.29 -3.05 13.37
N ILE A 177 3.48 -2.30 12.62
CA ILE A 177 2.26 -1.64 13.12
C ILE A 177 1.28 -2.63 13.78
N PHE A 178 1.33 -3.90 13.39
CA PHE A 178 0.45 -4.96 13.93
C PHE A 178 1.01 -5.65 15.19
N THR A 179 2.21 -5.28 15.66
CA THR A 179 2.91 -6.00 16.75
C THR A 179 2.11 -6.02 18.05
N SER A 180 1.36 -4.97 18.36
CA SER A 180 0.57 -4.91 19.59
C SER A 180 -0.60 -5.90 19.63
N LEU A 181 -0.97 -6.51 18.50
CA LEU A 181 -2.01 -7.55 18.47
C LEU A 181 -1.68 -8.72 19.39
N ALA A 182 -0.40 -9.06 19.56
CA ALA A 182 0.04 -10.12 20.48
C ALA A 182 -0.49 -9.92 21.92
N ASN A 183 -0.70 -8.66 22.32
CA ASN A 183 -1.18 -8.27 23.64
C ASN A 183 -2.71 -8.18 23.73
N ALA A 184 -3.43 -8.35 22.62
CA ALA A 184 -4.89 -8.27 22.59
C ALA A 184 -5.50 -9.39 23.45
N LYS A 185 -6.39 -9.01 24.37
CA LYS A 185 -7.09 -9.95 25.25
C LYS A 185 -8.23 -10.64 24.49
N VAL A 186 -8.63 -11.83 24.93
CA VAL A 186 -9.79 -12.58 24.37
C VAL A 186 -11.07 -11.72 24.35
N SER A 187 -11.22 -10.81 25.31
CA SER A 187 -12.37 -9.89 25.36
C SER A 187 -12.50 -9.00 24.13
N ALA A 188 -11.40 -8.65 23.44
CA ALA A 188 -11.43 -7.87 22.21
C ALA A 188 -12.02 -8.66 21.02
N PHE A 189 -12.10 -9.99 21.13
CA PHE A 189 -12.59 -10.89 20.09
C PHE A 189 -14.02 -11.40 20.36
N LYS A 190 -14.73 -10.81 21.31
CA LYS A 190 -16.09 -11.21 21.69
C LYS A 190 -17.08 -11.05 20.55
N ALA A 191 -17.03 -9.92 19.85
CA ALA A 191 -17.91 -9.65 18.72
C ALA A 191 -17.69 -10.67 17.58
N ASP A 192 -18.73 -10.93 16.81
CA ASP A 192 -18.61 -11.66 15.56
C ASP A 192 -18.21 -10.65 14.47
N GLY A 193 -16.93 -10.68 14.08
CA GLY A 193 -16.28 -9.63 13.29
C GLY A 193 -15.67 -8.48 14.15
N PRO A 194 -14.77 -8.80 15.10
CA PRO A 194 -14.19 -7.79 15.97
C PRO A 194 -13.31 -6.79 15.21
N THR A 195 -13.17 -5.59 15.79
CA THR A 195 -12.15 -4.61 15.42
C THR A 195 -11.20 -4.42 16.59
N ILE A 196 -9.91 -4.60 16.34
CA ILE A 196 -8.85 -4.60 17.35
C ILE A 196 -7.92 -3.43 17.06
N ASP A 197 -7.76 -2.56 18.06
CA ASP A 197 -6.84 -1.44 18.00
C ASP A 197 -5.38 -1.92 18.06
N CYS A 198 -4.53 -1.31 17.24
CA CYS A 198 -3.10 -1.55 17.16
C CYS A 198 -2.34 -0.29 17.58
N ALA A 199 -1.46 -0.41 18.58
CA ALA A 199 -0.59 0.66 19.05
C ALA A 199 0.76 0.58 18.34
N TYR A 200 1.30 1.72 17.91
CA TYR A 200 2.59 1.80 17.20
C TYR A 200 3.12 3.23 17.18
N GLY A 201 4.45 3.40 17.18
CA GLY A 201 5.09 4.72 17.01
C GLY A 201 4.68 5.76 18.07
N GLY A 202 4.40 5.35 19.30
CA GLY A 202 3.92 6.24 20.36
C GLY A 202 2.42 6.54 20.33
N HIS A 203 1.68 6.08 19.31
CA HIS A 203 0.24 6.20 19.23
C HIS A 203 -0.45 5.01 19.90
N ALA A 204 -1.37 5.28 20.83
CA ALA A 204 -2.18 4.26 21.47
C ALA A 204 -3.08 3.50 20.47
N VAL A 205 -3.51 4.17 19.40
CA VAL A 205 -4.24 3.57 18.28
C VAL A 205 -3.67 4.13 16.96
N ALA A 206 -2.69 3.42 16.41
CA ALA A 206 -2.08 3.70 15.11
C ALA A 206 -2.83 3.07 13.94
N ALA A 207 -3.53 1.95 14.16
CA ALA A 207 -4.36 1.28 13.16
C ALA A 207 -5.44 0.44 13.84
N ARG A 208 -6.45 0.01 13.06
CA ARG A 208 -7.51 -0.89 13.52
C ARG A 208 -7.63 -2.09 12.60
N VAL A 209 -7.37 -3.28 13.10
CA VAL A 209 -7.54 -4.54 12.37
C VAL A 209 -8.96 -5.02 12.56
N SER A 210 -9.69 -5.25 11.48
CA SER A 210 -11.07 -5.71 11.50
C SER A 210 -11.20 -7.03 10.75
N LEU A 211 -11.76 -8.02 11.44
CA LEU A 211 -12.12 -9.31 10.86
C LEU A 211 -13.45 -9.14 10.14
N ASP A 212 -13.42 -9.11 8.82
CA ASP A 212 -14.61 -8.95 8.01
C ASP A 212 -15.19 -10.31 7.67
N ARG A 213 -16.26 -10.67 8.38
CA ARG A 213 -16.97 -11.94 8.20
C ARG A 213 -17.72 -12.00 6.87
N SER A 214 -18.17 -10.87 6.35
CA SER A 214 -19.02 -10.83 5.15
C SER A 214 -18.27 -11.32 3.91
N ASP A 215 -16.96 -11.08 3.87
CA ASP A 215 -16.09 -11.36 2.72
C ASP A 215 -14.83 -12.15 3.12
N ALA A 216 -14.87 -12.81 4.29
CA ALA A 216 -13.82 -13.68 4.82
C ALA A 216 -12.39 -13.10 4.74
N LYS A 217 -12.23 -11.81 5.05
CA LYS A 217 -10.98 -11.08 4.86
C LYS A 217 -10.57 -10.27 6.08
N ILE A 218 -9.29 -9.93 6.12
CA ILE A 218 -8.78 -8.93 7.04
C ILE A 218 -8.82 -7.56 6.37
N THR A 219 -9.40 -6.58 7.07
CA THR A 219 -9.35 -5.17 6.69
C THR A 219 -8.55 -4.39 7.73
N VAL A 220 -7.92 -3.30 7.31
CA VAL A 220 -7.21 -2.39 8.22
C VAL A 220 -7.77 -0.99 8.05
N LYS A 221 -8.36 -0.45 9.11
CA LYS A 221 -9.07 0.82 9.14
C LYS A 221 -8.24 1.85 9.89
N GLN A 222 -8.40 3.12 9.50
CA GLN A 222 -7.88 4.27 10.22
C GLN A 222 -6.41 4.14 10.59
N ILE A 223 -5.59 3.67 9.65
CA ILE A 223 -4.14 3.70 9.82
C ILE A 223 -3.74 5.16 9.85
N LEU A 224 -3.14 5.63 10.94
CA LEU A 224 -2.70 7.01 11.06
C LEU A 224 -1.56 7.26 10.09
N LEU A 225 -1.68 8.31 9.27
CA LEU A 225 -0.63 8.65 8.32
C LEU A 225 0.69 9.03 9.03
N ALA A 226 0.59 9.61 10.23
CA ALA A 226 1.75 9.93 11.08
C ALA A 226 2.53 8.69 11.58
N ALA A 227 1.94 7.50 11.50
CA ALA A 227 2.59 6.23 11.82
C ALA A 227 3.21 5.54 10.59
N CYS A 228 3.13 6.19 9.41
CA CYS A 228 3.62 5.70 8.13
C CYS A 228 4.75 6.60 7.64
N ASP A 229 5.53 6.09 6.67
CA ASP A 229 6.46 6.92 5.91
C ASP A 229 5.79 7.32 4.60
N VAL A 230 5.64 8.62 4.35
CA VAL A 230 5.23 9.14 3.03
C VAL A 230 6.50 9.29 2.21
N HIS A 231 6.55 8.70 1.02
CA HIS A 231 7.70 8.83 0.13
C HIS A 231 7.57 10.09 -0.72
N ALA A 232 6.50 10.19 -1.50
CA ALA A 232 6.30 11.31 -2.40
C ALA A 232 4.82 11.52 -2.72
N GLU A 233 4.53 12.75 -3.12
CA GLU A 233 3.26 13.15 -3.72
C GLU A 233 3.52 13.74 -5.11
N TRP A 234 2.73 13.35 -6.11
CA TRP A 234 2.77 13.91 -7.46
C TRP A 234 1.45 14.61 -7.73
N GLU A 235 1.47 15.94 -7.82
CA GLU A 235 0.30 16.72 -8.21
C GLU A 235 0.17 16.75 -9.73
N LEU A 236 -1.02 16.41 -10.24
CA LEU A 236 -1.33 16.50 -11.65
C LEU A 236 -2.08 17.81 -11.92
N THR A 237 -1.53 18.61 -12.82
CA THR A 237 -2.11 19.88 -13.29
C THR A 237 -2.97 19.68 -14.53
#